data_AF-F8A3Y8-F1
#
_entry.id   AF-F8A3Y8-F1
#
_cell.length_a   1.000
_cell.length_b   1.000
_cell.length_c   1.000
_cell.angle_alpha   90.00
_cell.angle_beta   90.00
_cell.angle_gamma   90.00
#
_symmetry.space_group_name_H-M   'P 1'
#
loop_
_entity.id
_entity.type
_entity.pdbx_description
1 polymer ?
#
loop_
_entity_poly.entity_id
_entity_poly.type
_entity_poly.pdbx_seq_one_letter_code
_entity_poly.pdbx_strand_id
1 'polypeptide(L)'
;MDAVDLPDIDLMSRLDAEFRATSGLTDRRFYKIFYSAIAPAPLLVLGFNPGGEVDGTDLNASSSFYENWEHDYVDFRRHGKQYSLAGPAYDTLVQVLQTTSEDAIRRVPATNVIFRRSRHAAALNLTARAAAHESAPVLAQILRAVDPAAILLLGSTAFRAFVGEHCESGSLVVNAEPPEILGANGRHDACLFRSAHAQVPALGRDVPLLMVGHPSTYARREVWREVVASLRAELLRLGVSPWPGTVVGSALSSMAHAGDRRTPSREPAPPSRPEVPAAVRRLPPADALTTPSQRRQSQVEPLRAVLSLLGLALEDPDAAYPGRGKVIRLAGGRRVYINAGHADVKAPAHEIAAWDAEGLGNTRPDSALYLRIMLDSEGTPRRPS
;
A
#
# COMPACT_ATOMS: atom_id res chain seq x y z
N MET A 1 -4.97 33.45 18.54
CA MET A 1 -5.39 32.38 17.62
C MET A 1 -5.06 32.89 16.25
N ASP A 2 -3.96 32.40 15.69
CA ASP A 2 -3.58 32.75 14.32
C ASP A 2 -4.70 32.31 13.38
N ALA A 3 -4.97 33.11 12.34
CA ALA A 3 -5.99 32.80 11.36
C ALA A 3 -5.71 31.39 10.81
N VAL A 4 -6.68 30.49 10.93
CA VAL A 4 -6.56 29.17 10.32
C VAL A 4 -6.72 29.38 8.83
N ASP A 5 -5.62 29.25 8.08
CA ASP A 5 -5.66 29.27 6.62
C ASP A 5 -6.66 28.22 6.15
N LEU A 6 -7.75 28.65 5.52
CA LEU A 6 -8.77 27.75 5.00
C LEU A 6 -8.18 26.92 3.84
N PRO A 7 -8.72 25.71 3.59
CA PRO A 7 -8.32 24.91 2.43
C PRO A 7 -8.44 25.70 1.14
N ASP A 8 -7.41 25.66 0.29
CA ASP A 8 -7.45 26.31 -1.02
C ASP A 8 -8.23 25.45 -2.02
N ILE A 9 -9.56 25.58 -1.97
CA ILE A 9 -10.48 24.83 -2.83
C ILE A 9 -10.30 25.16 -4.31
N ASP A 10 -9.89 26.39 -4.62
CA ASP A 10 -9.61 26.82 -6.00
C ASP A 10 -8.35 26.13 -6.54
N LEU A 11 -7.30 26.00 -5.71
CA LEU A 11 -6.15 25.17 -6.05
C LEU A 11 -6.57 23.71 -6.28
N MET A 12 -7.27 23.09 -5.34
CA MET A 12 -7.66 21.67 -5.45
C MET A 12 -8.53 21.41 -6.70
N SER A 13 -9.44 22.32 -7.01
CA SER A 13 -10.26 22.25 -8.23
C SER A 13 -9.44 22.36 -9.50
N ARG A 14 -8.47 23.28 -9.55
CA ARG A 14 -7.55 23.39 -10.70
C ARG A 14 -6.68 22.16 -10.87
N LEU A 15 -6.14 21.62 -9.79
CA LEU A 15 -5.34 20.40 -9.79
C LEU A 15 -6.12 19.18 -10.31
N ASP A 16 -7.39 19.04 -9.93
CA ASP A 16 -8.27 18.01 -10.49
C ASP A 16 -8.50 18.21 -11.98
N ALA A 17 -8.82 19.43 -12.42
CA ALA A 17 -9.02 19.73 -13.83
C ALA A 17 -7.75 19.42 -14.67
N GLU A 18 -6.58 19.80 -14.19
CA GLU A 18 -5.29 19.54 -14.84
C GLU A 18 -4.96 18.06 -14.92
N PHE A 19 -5.18 17.31 -13.83
CA PHE A 19 -4.96 15.87 -13.83
C PHE A 19 -5.89 15.16 -14.82
N ARG A 20 -7.17 15.54 -14.88
CA ARG A 20 -8.13 14.99 -15.85
C ARG A 20 -7.71 15.27 -17.28
N ALA A 21 -7.26 16.50 -17.55
CA ALA A 21 -6.77 16.89 -18.87
C ALA A 21 -5.53 16.07 -19.30
N THR A 22 -4.61 15.84 -18.36
CA THR A 22 -3.36 15.10 -18.62
C THR A 22 -3.58 13.59 -18.76
N SER A 23 -4.41 13.01 -17.90
CA SER A 23 -4.64 11.55 -17.83
C SER A 23 -5.73 11.04 -18.78
N GLY A 24 -6.58 11.94 -19.30
CA GLY A 24 -7.79 11.59 -20.04
C GLY A 24 -8.89 10.93 -19.19
N LEU A 25 -8.70 10.80 -17.87
CA LEU A 25 -9.70 10.24 -16.97
C LEU A 25 -10.75 11.30 -16.63
N THR A 26 -11.96 11.14 -17.15
CA THR A 26 -13.04 12.11 -16.89
C THR A 26 -13.85 11.81 -15.63
N ASP A 27 -13.77 10.60 -15.11
CA ASP A 27 -14.58 10.11 -13.98
C ASP A 27 -13.69 9.77 -12.77
N ARG A 28 -14.02 10.37 -11.63
CA ARG A 28 -13.31 10.22 -10.34
C ARG A 28 -13.39 8.82 -9.74
N ARG A 29 -14.17 7.90 -10.29
CA ARG A 29 -14.07 6.49 -9.92
C ARG A 29 -12.71 5.90 -10.31
N PHE A 30 -12.08 6.41 -11.36
CA PHE A 30 -10.80 5.90 -11.87
C PHE A 30 -9.56 6.52 -11.23
N TYR A 31 -9.71 7.55 -10.40
CA TYR A 31 -8.57 8.22 -9.77
C TYR A 31 -8.96 8.90 -8.45
N LYS A 32 -7.98 9.18 -7.60
CA LYS A 32 -8.17 9.98 -6.38
C LYS A 32 -6.88 10.73 -6.07
N ILE A 33 -6.97 12.05 -6.12
CA ILE A 33 -5.83 12.94 -5.82
C ILE A 33 -5.79 13.19 -4.31
N PHE A 34 -6.87 13.64 -3.71
CA PHE A 34 -6.84 14.14 -2.33
C PHE A 34 -7.36 13.11 -1.32
N TYR A 35 -6.75 13.08 -0.14
CA TYR A 35 -7.20 12.32 1.04
C TYR A 35 -7.45 13.23 2.26
N SER A 36 -7.13 14.50 2.12
CA SER A 36 -7.42 15.61 3.03
C SER A 36 -7.27 16.93 2.26
N ALA A 37 -7.54 18.04 2.93
CA ALA A 37 -7.28 19.37 2.41
C ALA A 37 -5.79 19.57 2.06
N ILE A 38 -5.52 20.34 1.00
CA ILE A 38 -4.17 20.80 0.66
C ILE A 38 -3.95 22.18 1.28
N ALA A 39 -3.06 22.24 2.25
CA ALA A 39 -2.67 23.46 2.95
C ALA A 39 -1.20 23.37 3.40
N PRO A 40 -0.52 24.50 3.67
CA PRO A 40 0.83 24.49 4.23
C PRO A 40 0.90 23.65 5.51
N ALA A 41 1.84 22.70 5.56
CA ALA A 41 2.02 21.83 6.71
C ALA A 41 3.45 21.27 6.75
N PRO A 42 4.04 21.08 7.95
CA PRO A 42 5.41 20.58 8.07
C PRO A 42 5.56 19.10 7.66
N LEU A 43 4.45 18.36 7.55
CA LEU A 43 4.43 16.94 7.21
C LEU A 43 3.42 16.68 6.09
N LEU A 44 3.87 16.04 5.02
CA LEU A 44 3.03 15.50 3.95
C LEU A 44 3.05 13.98 3.98
N VAL A 45 1.88 13.33 3.89
CA VAL A 45 1.77 11.86 3.83
C VAL A 45 1.49 11.41 2.40
N LEU A 46 2.32 10.51 1.88
CA LEU A 46 2.18 9.93 0.55
C LEU A 46 1.99 8.41 0.63
N GLY A 47 0.83 7.94 0.16
CA GLY A 47 0.64 6.54 -0.21
C GLY A 47 1.17 6.24 -1.62
N PHE A 48 1.06 4.98 -2.04
CA PHE A 48 1.47 4.58 -3.39
C PHE A 48 0.43 4.99 -4.45
N ASN A 49 -0.78 4.46 -4.32
CA ASN A 49 -1.92 4.76 -5.21
C ASN A 49 -3.25 4.46 -4.50
N PRO A 50 -4.38 5.03 -4.97
CA PRO A 50 -5.70 4.68 -4.46
C PRO A 50 -6.02 3.20 -4.70
N GLY A 51 -6.32 2.49 -3.61
CA GLY A 51 -6.78 1.11 -3.67
C GLY A 51 -8.22 0.98 -4.17
N GLY A 52 -8.61 -0.26 -4.46
CA GLY A 52 -9.98 -0.65 -4.74
C GLY A 52 -10.34 -0.82 -6.22
N GLU A 53 -11.52 -1.36 -6.45
CA GLU A 53 -12.14 -1.59 -7.75
C GLU A 53 -12.82 -0.31 -8.27
N VAL A 54 -12.95 -0.22 -9.59
CA VAL A 54 -13.56 0.92 -10.29
C VAL A 54 -15.05 0.71 -10.58
N ASP A 55 -15.60 -0.43 -10.17
CA ASP A 55 -17.00 -0.83 -10.37
C ASP A 55 -17.97 -0.23 -9.35
N GLY A 56 -17.46 0.62 -8.43
CA GLY A 56 -18.25 1.29 -7.39
C GLY A 56 -18.44 0.46 -6.12
N THR A 57 -17.77 -0.70 -5.99
CA THR A 57 -17.83 -1.53 -4.77
C THR A 57 -16.96 -1.00 -3.62
N ASP A 58 -15.93 -0.22 -3.92
CA ASP A 58 -15.04 0.39 -2.94
C ASP A 58 -15.35 1.86 -2.70
N LEU A 59 -14.73 2.46 -1.67
CA LEU A 59 -14.89 3.88 -1.35
C LEU A 59 -14.60 4.71 -2.61
N ASN A 60 -15.69 5.24 -3.19
CA ASN A 60 -15.64 6.21 -4.26
C ASN A 60 -14.73 7.37 -3.83
N ALA A 61 -14.03 7.97 -4.79
CA ALA A 61 -13.34 9.22 -4.51
C ALA A 61 -14.35 10.23 -3.94
N SER A 62 -13.92 11.04 -2.97
CA SER A 62 -14.82 12.06 -2.42
C SER A 62 -15.36 12.91 -3.56
N SER A 63 -16.67 13.17 -3.54
CA SER A 63 -17.27 14.14 -4.44
C SER A 63 -16.89 15.57 -4.06
N SER A 64 -16.48 15.80 -2.81
CA SER A 64 -16.00 17.09 -2.30
C SER A 64 -14.50 17.27 -2.55
N PHE A 65 -14.05 18.51 -2.43
CA PHE A 65 -12.65 18.87 -2.30
C PHE A 65 -12.25 19.05 -0.84
N TYR A 66 -12.87 18.29 0.08
CA TYR A 66 -12.55 18.35 1.50
C TYR A 66 -12.80 19.75 2.11
N GLU A 67 -13.83 20.46 1.64
CA GLU A 67 -14.13 21.86 2.02
C GLU A 67 -14.35 22.05 3.52
N ASN A 68 -14.72 20.97 4.22
CA ASN A 68 -14.99 20.95 5.66
C ASN A 68 -13.83 20.35 6.48
N TRP A 69 -12.58 20.41 5.97
CA TRP A 69 -11.43 19.74 6.58
C TRP A 69 -11.64 18.24 6.78
N GLU A 70 -12.36 17.61 5.85
CA GLU A 70 -12.49 16.16 5.82
C GLU A 70 -11.08 15.53 5.75
N HIS A 71 -10.91 14.33 6.29
CA HIS A 71 -9.66 13.61 6.19
C HIS A 71 -9.96 12.13 6.23
N ASP A 72 -9.58 11.44 5.16
CA ASP A 72 -9.86 10.03 4.93
C ASP A 72 -9.45 9.12 6.12
N TYR A 73 -8.27 9.33 6.69
CA TYR A 73 -7.81 8.56 7.85
C TYR A 73 -8.64 8.84 9.11
N VAL A 74 -9.16 10.05 9.27
CA VAL A 74 -10.00 10.42 10.41
C VAL A 74 -11.42 9.87 10.21
N ASP A 75 -12.03 10.15 9.06
CA ASP A 75 -13.43 9.86 8.78
C ASP A 75 -13.69 8.37 8.56
N PHE A 76 -12.77 7.65 7.90
CA PHE A 76 -12.94 6.24 7.59
C PHE A 76 -12.23 5.28 8.55
N ARG A 77 -11.60 5.74 9.64
CA ARG A 77 -10.88 4.84 10.59
C ARG A 77 -11.74 3.70 11.15
N ARG A 78 -13.05 3.90 11.24
CA ARG A 78 -14.02 2.92 11.77
C ARG A 78 -14.73 2.10 10.68
N HIS A 79 -14.47 2.35 9.39
CA HIS A 79 -15.13 1.66 8.27
C HIS A 79 -14.60 0.23 8.02
N GLY A 80 -13.77 -0.29 8.91
CA GLY A 80 -13.36 -1.69 8.92
C GLY A 80 -12.64 -2.13 7.65
N LYS A 81 -13.20 -3.11 6.93
CA LYS A 81 -12.56 -3.72 5.75
C LYS A 81 -12.56 -2.82 4.52
N GLN A 82 -13.50 -1.88 4.40
CA GLN A 82 -13.62 -0.99 3.24
C GLN A 82 -12.40 -0.07 3.10
N TYR A 83 -11.79 0.31 4.23
CA TYR A 83 -10.55 1.09 4.23
C TYR A 83 -9.59 0.66 5.34
N SER A 84 -8.99 -0.51 5.13
CA SER A 84 -8.09 -1.13 6.11
C SER A 84 -6.84 -0.30 6.48
N LEU A 85 -6.49 0.72 5.69
CA LEU A 85 -5.38 1.63 5.99
C LEU A 85 -5.78 2.77 6.94
N ALA A 86 -7.03 3.26 6.90
CA ALA A 86 -7.41 4.50 7.58
C ALA A 86 -7.12 4.47 9.08
N GLY A 87 -7.58 3.44 9.79
CA GLY A 87 -7.32 3.29 11.23
C GLY A 87 -5.82 3.20 11.56
N PRO A 88 -5.08 2.24 10.99
CA PRO A 88 -3.64 2.14 11.21
C PRO A 88 -2.82 3.40 10.89
N ALA A 89 -3.18 4.13 9.83
CA ALA A 89 -2.52 5.39 9.48
C ALA A 89 -2.85 6.48 10.50
N TYR A 90 -4.12 6.63 10.87
CA TYR A 90 -4.57 7.54 11.93
C TYR A 90 -3.83 7.28 13.25
N ASP A 91 -3.80 6.02 13.71
CA ASP A 91 -3.14 5.63 14.96
C ASP A 91 -1.64 5.91 14.92
N THR A 92 -1.01 5.75 13.75
CA THR A 92 0.40 6.09 13.55
C THR A 92 0.60 7.60 13.70
N LEU A 93 -0.21 8.42 13.03
CA LEU A 93 -0.12 9.89 13.11
C LEU A 93 -0.36 10.43 14.52
N VAL A 94 -1.38 9.92 15.22
CA VAL A 94 -1.66 10.23 16.64
C VAL A 94 -0.44 9.97 17.50
N GLN A 95 0.22 8.82 17.31
CA GLN A 95 1.39 8.46 18.11
C GLN A 95 2.63 9.27 17.76
N VAL A 96 2.86 9.60 16.48
CA VAL A 96 4.07 10.34 16.09
C VAL A 96 3.95 11.84 16.33
N LEU A 97 2.77 12.42 16.17
CA LEU A 97 2.48 13.83 16.44
C LEU A 97 2.09 14.09 17.91
N GLN A 98 1.96 13.03 18.71
CA GLN A 98 1.60 13.06 20.12
C GLN A 98 0.33 13.88 20.41
N THR A 99 -0.67 13.74 19.55
CA THR A 99 -1.95 14.47 19.66
C THR A 99 -3.12 13.50 19.66
N THR A 100 -4.17 13.84 20.41
CA THR A 100 -5.49 13.18 20.31
C THR A 100 -6.51 14.02 19.57
N SER A 101 -6.13 15.22 19.11
CA SER A 101 -7.01 16.12 18.37
C SER A 101 -7.18 15.62 16.94
N GLU A 102 -8.42 15.26 16.59
CA GLU A 102 -8.77 14.93 15.21
C GLU A 102 -8.55 16.12 14.28
N ASP A 103 -8.78 17.35 14.75
CA ASP A 103 -8.53 18.57 13.97
C ASP A 103 -7.04 18.77 13.67
N ALA A 104 -6.16 18.38 14.60
CA ALA A 104 -4.72 18.36 14.34
C ALA A 104 -4.37 17.33 13.26
N ILE A 105 -4.98 16.14 13.28
CA ILE A 105 -4.74 15.13 12.24
C ILE A 105 -5.31 15.57 10.88
N ARG A 106 -6.49 16.20 10.85
CA ARG A 106 -7.14 16.71 9.63
C ARG A 106 -6.28 17.68 8.83
N ARG A 107 -5.39 18.39 9.52
CA ARG A 107 -4.46 19.37 8.96
C ARG A 107 -3.17 18.76 8.42
N VAL A 108 -2.97 17.44 8.51
CA VAL A 108 -1.86 16.76 7.84
C VAL A 108 -2.30 16.44 6.40
N PRO A 109 -1.72 17.08 5.37
CA PRO A 109 -2.07 16.78 4.00
C PRO A 109 -1.69 15.34 3.64
N ALA A 110 -2.59 14.65 2.95
CA ALA A 110 -2.42 13.27 2.55
C ALA A 110 -2.84 13.08 1.09
N THR A 111 -2.00 12.38 0.33
CA THR A 111 -2.24 12.04 -1.07
C THR A 111 -1.46 10.78 -1.46
N ASN A 112 -1.28 10.51 -2.76
CA ASN A 112 -0.48 9.40 -3.27
C ASN A 112 0.56 9.89 -4.29
N VAL A 113 1.56 9.06 -4.56
CA VAL A 113 2.50 9.28 -5.67
C VAL A 113 1.81 9.07 -7.03
N ILE A 114 0.87 8.12 -7.10
CA ILE A 114 0.07 7.82 -8.29
C ILE A 114 -1.39 8.11 -7.99
N PHE A 115 -2.06 8.93 -8.81
CA PHE A 115 -3.47 9.25 -8.59
C PHE A 115 -4.44 8.26 -9.22
N ARG A 116 -4.01 7.45 -10.20
CA ARG A 116 -4.84 6.39 -10.79
C ARG A 116 -5.21 5.32 -9.76
N ARG A 117 -6.51 4.98 -9.71
CA ARG A 117 -7.03 3.92 -8.86
C ARG A 117 -6.67 2.57 -9.44
N SER A 118 -6.18 1.68 -8.58
CA SER A 118 -6.02 0.27 -8.93
C SER A 118 -6.00 -0.59 -7.67
N ARG A 119 -6.53 -1.80 -7.77
CA ARG A 119 -6.42 -2.80 -6.71
C ARG A 119 -4.99 -3.26 -6.46
N HIS A 120 -4.16 -3.21 -7.50
CA HIS A 120 -2.74 -3.53 -7.47
C HIS A 120 -2.04 -2.92 -8.69
N ALA A 121 -0.72 -2.75 -8.63
CA ALA A 121 0.06 -2.13 -9.71
C ALA A 121 -0.23 -2.69 -11.12
N ALA A 122 -0.44 -4.01 -11.24
CA ALA A 122 -0.74 -4.65 -12.53
C ALA A 122 -2.14 -4.30 -13.12
N ALA A 123 -3.00 -3.60 -12.38
CA ALA A 123 -4.33 -3.19 -12.81
C ALA A 123 -4.39 -1.71 -13.22
N LEU A 124 -3.26 -0.99 -13.22
CA LEU A 124 -3.19 0.44 -13.59
C LEU A 124 -3.42 0.71 -15.08
N ASN A 125 -3.45 -0.33 -15.93
CA ASN A 125 -3.36 -0.23 -17.41
C ASN A 125 -2.14 0.55 -17.92
N LEU A 126 -1.19 0.84 -17.02
CA LEU A 126 0.08 1.53 -17.23
C LEU A 126 1.13 0.86 -16.35
N THR A 127 2.40 1.07 -16.65
CA THR A 127 3.46 0.75 -15.69
C THR A 127 3.37 1.71 -14.49
N ALA A 128 3.83 1.29 -13.32
CA ALA A 128 3.86 2.15 -12.13
C ALA A 128 4.64 3.45 -12.38
N ARG A 129 5.74 3.37 -13.15
CA ARG A 129 6.54 4.53 -13.55
C ARG A 129 5.76 5.49 -14.44
N ALA A 130 5.07 4.98 -15.47
CA ALA A 130 4.26 5.83 -16.35
C ALA A 130 3.09 6.50 -15.60
N ALA A 131 2.46 5.78 -14.66
CA ALA A 131 1.37 6.34 -13.85
C ALA A 131 1.87 7.38 -12.82
N ALA A 132 3.09 7.20 -12.29
CA ALA A 132 3.74 8.20 -11.44
C ALA A 132 4.10 9.46 -12.25
N HIS A 133 4.70 9.28 -13.43
CA HIS A 133 5.01 10.36 -14.36
C HIS A 133 3.77 11.18 -14.76
N GLU A 134 2.65 10.50 -15.04
CA GLU A 134 1.37 11.16 -15.30
C GLU A 134 0.88 12.02 -14.13
N SER A 135 1.10 11.55 -12.90
CA SER A 135 0.70 12.25 -11.67
C SER A 135 1.68 13.37 -11.29
N ALA A 136 2.88 13.37 -11.89
CA ALA A 136 4.01 14.15 -11.41
C ALA A 136 3.79 15.68 -11.46
N PRO A 137 3.21 16.27 -12.53
CA PRO A 137 2.98 17.71 -12.59
C PRO A 137 2.06 18.22 -11.47
N VAL A 138 0.99 17.49 -11.19
CA VAL A 138 0.01 17.84 -10.16
C VAL A 138 0.58 17.59 -8.76
N LEU A 139 1.32 16.50 -8.54
CA LEU A 139 1.99 16.28 -7.24
C LEU A 139 3.08 17.33 -6.98
N ALA A 140 3.79 17.81 -8.00
CA ALA A 140 4.76 18.91 -7.84
C ALA A 140 4.09 20.22 -7.37
N GLN A 141 2.86 20.51 -7.82
CA GLN A 141 2.09 21.65 -7.34
C GLN A 141 1.61 21.45 -5.89
N ILE A 142 1.15 20.24 -5.54
CA ILE A 142 0.80 19.91 -4.15
C ILE A 142 2.01 20.08 -3.23
N LEU A 143 3.18 19.57 -3.63
CA LEU A 143 4.42 19.74 -2.86
C LEU A 143 4.70 21.22 -2.58
N ARG A 144 4.64 22.08 -3.61
CA ARG A 144 4.83 23.53 -3.43
C ARG A 144 3.80 24.18 -2.52
N ALA A 145 2.53 23.78 -2.62
CA ALA A 145 1.46 24.35 -1.82
C ALA A 145 1.55 23.92 -0.34
N VAL A 146 1.99 22.69 -0.08
CA VAL A 146 2.16 22.17 1.28
C VAL A 146 3.48 22.64 1.90
N ASP A 147 4.53 22.81 1.09
CA ASP A 147 5.91 23.12 1.48
C ASP A 147 6.42 22.29 2.69
N PRO A 148 6.36 20.95 2.62
CA PRO A 148 6.62 20.11 3.78
C PRO A 148 8.09 20.16 4.22
N ALA A 149 8.29 20.15 5.54
CA ALA A 149 9.60 19.92 6.14
C ALA A 149 10.02 18.43 6.09
N ALA A 150 9.05 17.51 5.99
CA ALA A 150 9.27 16.08 5.82
C ALA A 150 8.16 15.41 5.01
N ILE A 151 8.50 14.34 4.30
CA ILE A 151 7.53 13.52 3.56
C ILE A 151 7.50 12.11 4.17
N LEU A 152 6.33 11.69 4.67
CA LEU A 152 6.10 10.34 5.17
C LEU A 152 5.54 9.45 4.05
N LEU A 153 6.29 8.42 3.66
CA LEU A 153 5.94 7.51 2.57
C LEU A 153 5.45 6.16 3.13
N LEU A 154 4.19 5.84 2.83
CA LEU A 154 3.52 4.63 3.30
C LEU A 154 3.84 3.43 2.40
N GLY A 155 4.97 2.77 2.68
CA GLY A 155 5.45 1.57 2.03
C GLY A 155 6.64 1.80 1.09
N SER A 156 7.45 0.76 0.92
CA SER A 156 8.65 0.79 0.06
C SER A 156 8.35 1.02 -1.43
N THR A 157 7.13 0.71 -1.89
CA THR A 157 6.70 1.00 -3.26
C THR A 157 6.44 2.49 -3.46
N ALA A 158 5.76 3.15 -2.52
CA ALA A 158 5.56 4.60 -2.54
C ALA A 158 6.91 5.33 -2.49
N PHE A 159 7.81 4.90 -1.60
CA PHE A 159 9.17 5.44 -1.49
C PHE A 159 9.94 5.38 -2.80
N ARG A 160 10.00 4.20 -3.44
CA ARG A 160 10.74 4.03 -4.70
C ARG A 160 10.13 4.82 -5.86
N ALA A 161 8.80 4.86 -5.94
CA ALA A 161 8.10 5.64 -6.97
C ALA A 161 8.37 7.14 -6.80
N PHE A 162 8.30 7.65 -5.56
CA PHE A 162 8.59 9.05 -5.26
C PHE A 162 10.03 9.42 -5.59
N VAL A 163 11.01 8.61 -5.14
CA VAL A 163 12.43 8.85 -5.45
C VAL A 163 12.69 8.84 -6.95
N GLY A 164 12.09 7.89 -7.68
CA GLY A 164 12.33 7.74 -9.12
C GLY A 164 11.75 8.87 -9.97
N GLU A 165 10.70 9.54 -9.51
CA GLU A 165 9.95 10.52 -10.30
C GLU A 165 10.07 11.97 -9.78
N HIS A 166 10.25 12.15 -8.47
CA HIS A 166 10.19 13.46 -7.80
C HIS A 166 11.50 13.93 -7.18
N CYS A 167 12.54 13.10 -7.19
CA CYS A 167 13.85 13.46 -6.67
C CYS A 167 14.88 13.59 -7.80
N GLU A 168 15.89 14.44 -7.62
CA GLU A 168 17.00 14.53 -8.55
C GLU A 168 17.79 13.22 -8.58
N SER A 169 18.15 12.76 -9.77
CA SER A 169 18.87 11.49 -9.92
C SER A 169 20.19 11.49 -9.14
N GLY A 170 20.39 10.48 -8.30
CA GLY A 170 21.61 10.34 -7.49
C GLY A 170 21.65 11.21 -6.22
N SER A 171 20.65 12.06 -5.97
CA SER A 171 20.57 12.88 -4.75
C SER A 171 20.16 12.11 -3.50
N LEU A 172 19.64 10.88 -3.64
CA LEU A 172 19.16 10.10 -2.51
C LEU A 172 20.31 9.63 -1.62
N VAL A 173 20.29 10.06 -0.37
CA VAL A 173 21.20 9.62 0.69
C VAL A 173 20.38 8.98 1.81
N VAL A 174 20.66 7.71 2.10
CA VAL A 174 20.02 6.98 3.20
C VAL A 174 20.76 7.31 4.49
N ASN A 175 20.03 7.75 5.50
CA ASN A 175 20.62 8.07 6.80
C ASN A 175 21.03 6.79 7.53
N ALA A 176 22.19 6.79 8.16
CA ALA A 176 22.64 5.67 8.99
C ALA A 176 21.86 5.60 10.32
N GLU A 177 21.45 6.75 10.83
CA GLU A 177 20.71 6.91 12.08
C GLU A 177 19.39 7.68 11.83
N PRO A 178 18.24 7.19 12.31
CA PRO A 178 18.06 5.88 12.96
C PRO A 178 18.33 4.73 11.97
N PRO A 179 18.79 3.56 12.45
CA PRO A 179 19.02 2.43 11.59
C PRO A 179 17.72 1.98 10.91
N GLU A 180 17.88 1.35 9.75
CA GLU A 180 16.78 0.69 9.08
C GLU A 180 16.17 -0.40 9.98
N ILE A 181 14.85 -0.36 10.17
CA ILE A 181 14.13 -1.37 10.92
C ILE A 181 13.56 -2.37 9.92
N LEU A 182 13.95 -3.63 10.07
CA LEU A 182 13.44 -4.74 9.28
C LEU A 182 12.41 -5.54 10.11
N GLY A 183 11.47 -6.18 9.42
CA GLY A 183 10.58 -7.14 10.04
C GLY A 183 10.09 -8.18 9.05
N ALA A 184 9.62 -9.32 9.57
CA ALA A 184 9.25 -10.45 8.73
C ALA A 184 8.15 -10.12 7.71
N ASN A 185 8.18 -10.70 6.53
CA ASN A 185 7.10 -10.63 5.54
C ASN A 185 6.97 -11.97 4.81
N GLY A 186 6.42 -12.94 5.52
CA GLY A 186 6.44 -14.33 5.07
C GLY A 186 7.87 -14.87 5.13
N ARG A 187 8.45 -15.19 3.97
CA ARG A 187 9.81 -15.76 3.85
C ARG A 187 10.92 -14.72 3.64
N HIS A 188 10.55 -13.45 3.51
CA HIS A 188 11.48 -12.37 3.23
C HIS A 188 11.33 -11.28 4.28
N ASP A 189 12.39 -10.52 4.52
CA ASP A 189 12.30 -9.32 5.34
C ASP A 189 11.68 -8.17 4.55
N ALA A 190 10.90 -7.35 5.24
CA ALA A 190 10.42 -6.08 4.75
C ALA A 190 11.07 -4.96 5.56
N CYS A 191 11.50 -3.90 4.88
CA CYS A 191 11.85 -2.66 5.54
C CYS A 191 10.58 -2.00 6.07
N LEU A 192 10.54 -1.81 7.39
CA LEU A 192 9.44 -1.23 8.14
C LEU A 192 9.70 0.23 8.52
N PHE A 193 10.96 0.65 8.57
CA PHE A 193 11.35 2.04 8.72
C PHE A 193 12.67 2.31 8.00
N ARG A 194 12.75 3.46 7.31
CA ARG A 194 13.99 4.01 6.76
C ARG A 194 13.90 5.53 6.72
N SER A 195 14.96 6.21 7.17
CA SER A 195 15.14 7.65 6.97
C SER A 195 16.13 7.89 5.83
N ALA A 196 15.83 8.87 4.98
CA ALA A 196 16.68 9.32 3.89
C ALA A 196 16.48 10.81 3.64
N HIS A 197 17.32 11.41 2.80
CA HIS A 197 17.10 12.74 2.24
C HIS A 197 17.40 12.70 0.74
N ALA A 198 16.73 13.56 -0.02
CA ALA A 198 16.96 13.74 -1.44
C ALA A 198 16.56 15.15 -1.88
N GLN A 199 17.17 15.63 -2.95
CA GLN A 199 16.85 16.91 -3.56
C GLN A 199 15.50 16.77 -4.29
N VAL A 200 14.50 17.55 -3.88
CA VAL A 200 13.16 17.56 -4.48
C VAL A 200 13.03 18.81 -5.35
N PRO A 201 13.15 18.72 -6.70
CA PRO A 201 13.19 19.91 -7.55
C PRO A 201 11.97 20.82 -7.43
N ALA A 202 10.79 20.24 -7.16
CA ALA A 202 9.56 21.01 -6.95
C ALA A 202 9.65 21.97 -5.75
N LEU A 203 10.49 21.66 -4.76
CA LEU A 203 10.71 22.44 -3.54
C LEU A 203 12.04 23.20 -3.54
N GLY A 204 12.93 22.92 -4.50
CA GLY A 204 14.23 23.56 -4.62
C GLY A 204 15.21 23.26 -3.47
N ARG A 205 14.97 22.21 -2.68
CA ARG A 205 15.77 21.85 -1.50
C ARG A 205 15.81 20.35 -1.25
N ASP A 206 16.76 19.93 -0.42
CA ASP A 206 16.80 18.59 0.15
C ASP A 206 15.65 18.42 1.15
N VAL A 207 14.94 17.30 1.02
CA VAL A 207 13.79 16.99 1.87
C VAL A 207 13.99 15.63 2.54
N PRO A 208 13.82 15.55 3.87
CA PRO A 208 13.72 14.30 4.59
C PRO A 208 12.58 13.41 4.07
N LEU A 209 12.93 12.19 3.68
CA LEU A 209 12.03 11.14 3.23
C LEU A 209 11.97 10.05 4.30
N LEU A 210 10.83 9.94 4.96
CA LEU A 210 10.59 8.99 6.05
C LEU A 210 9.74 7.85 5.51
N MET A 211 10.33 6.69 5.24
CA MET A 211 9.59 5.52 4.79
C MET A 211 9.16 4.67 5.97
N VAL A 212 7.90 4.24 5.98
CA VAL A 212 7.42 3.19 6.87
C VAL A 212 6.85 2.03 6.08
N GLY A 213 6.87 0.82 6.64
CA GLY A 213 6.11 -0.31 6.10
C GLY A 213 4.63 0.07 5.98
N HIS A 214 3.88 -0.50 5.04
CA HIS A 214 2.49 -0.10 4.84
C HIS A 214 1.64 -0.36 6.13
N PRO A 215 1.04 0.66 6.78
CA PRO A 215 0.46 0.50 8.11
C PRO A 215 -0.64 -0.56 8.20
N SER A 216 -1.43 -0.74 7.13
CA SER A 216 -2.47 -1.79 7.11
C SER A 216 -1.92 -3.21 7.25
N THR A 217 -0.64 -3.44 6.96
CA THR A 217 0.04 -4.74 7.05
C THR A 217 0.84 -4.91 8.34
N TYR A 218 1.47 -3.84 8.82
CA TYR A 218 2.50 -3.94 9.86
C TYR A 218 2.13 -3.26 11.19
N ALA A 219 1.15 -2.36 11.24
CA ALA A 219 0.88 -1.54 12.43
C ALA A 219 0.50 -2.32 13.70
N ARG A 220 0.04 -3.56 13.54
CA ARG A 220 -0.36 -4.44 14.65
C ARG A 220 0.79 -5.30 15.19
N ARG A 221 1.99 -5.19 14.62
CA ARG A 221 3.14 -6.00 15.00
C ARG A 221 3.92 -5.31 16.10
N GLU A 222 4.55 -6.09 16.96
CA GLU A 222 5.32 -5.56 18.08
C GLU A 222 6.43 -4.59 17.66
N VAL A 223 7.20 -4.96 16.62
CA VAL A 223 8.25 -4.14 16.01
C VAL A 223 7.75 -2.78 15.51
N TRP A 224 6.44 -2.61 15.29
CA TRP A 224 5.88 -1.32 14.88
C TRP A 224 6.04 -0.24 15.95
N ARG A 225 6.16 -0.61 17.23
CA ARG A 225 6.46 0.35 18.30
C ARG A 225 7.80 1.04 18.08
N GLU A 226 8.81 0.28 17.63
CA GLU A 226 10.13 0.82 17.28
C GLU A 226 10.05 1.73 16.05
N VAL A 227 9.26 1.34 15.03
CA VAL A 227 8.99 2.19 13.85
C VAL A 227 8.41 3.54 14.25
N VAL A 228 7.39 3.55 15.12
CA VAL A 228 6.75 4.78 15.63
C VAL A 228 7.74 5.61 16.44
N ALA A 229 8.58 4.99 17.27
CA ALA A 229 9.59 5.71 18.06
C ALA A 229 10.64 6.38 17.16
N SER A 230 11.18 5.66 16.16
CA SER A 230 12.15 6.22 15.21
C SER A 230 11.54 7.32 14.34
N LEU A 231 10.30 7.13 13.87
CA LEU A 231 9.59 8.16 13.10
C LEU A 231 9.36 9.43 13.94
N ARG A 232 8.95 9.28 15.20
CA ARG A 232 8.79 10.42 16.12
C ARG A 232 10.12 11.14 16.36
N ALA A 233 11.20 10.40 16.60
CA ALA A 233 12.52 11.00 16.83
C ALA A 233 12.98 11.84 15.62
N GLU A 234 12.78 11.34 14.40
CA GLU A 234 13.09 12.08 13.18
C GLU A 234 12.23 13.33 13.03
N LEU A 235 10.92 13.24 13.27
CA LEU A 235 10.04 14.41 13.19
C LEU A 235 10.41 15.48 14.21
N LEU A 236 10.75 15.10 15.45
CA LEU A 236 11.24 16.02 16.47
C LEU A 236 12.56 16.69 16.07
N ARG A 237 13.50 15.94 15.48
CA ARG A 237 14.77 16.46 14.95
C ARG A 237 14.56 17.53 13.87
N LEU A 238 13.49 17.40 13.10
CA LEU A 238 13.10 18.34 12.04
C LEU A 238 12.27 19.53 12.56
N GLY A 239 12.07 19.63 13.88
CA GLY A 239 11.27 20.70 14.48
C GLY A 239 9.76 20.54 14.27
N VAL A 240 9.30 19.36 13.78
CA VAL A 240 7.88 19.03 13.72
C VAL A 240 7.42 18.75 15.14
N SER A 241 7.07 19.83 15.82
CA SER A 241 6.67 19.82 17.23
C SER A 241 5.40 18.99 17.43
N PRO A 242 5.15 18.45 18.63
CA PRO A 242 3.84 17.93 19.00
C PRO A 242 2.76 18.98 18.72
N TRP A 243 1.66 18.57 18.11
CA TRP A 243 0.60 19.50 17.74
C TRP A 243 -0.27 19.84 18.97
N PRO A 244 -0.92 21.02 19.01
CA PRO A 244 -1.81 21.41 20.10
C PRO A 244 -2.86 20.35 20.40
N GLY A 245 -3.25 20.23 21.68
CA GLY A 245 -4.04 19.09 22.19
C GLY A 245 -3.17 17.93 22.71
N THR A 246 -1.90 18.22 22.99
CA THR A 246 -0.90 17.27 23.47
C THR A 246 -1.30 16.69 24.83
N VAL A 247 -1.34 15.35 24.93
CA VAL A 247 -1.54 14.66 26.21
C VAL A 247 -0.29 14.87 27.06
N VAL A 248 -0.42 15.66 28.14
CA VAL A 248 0.58 15.69 29.20
C VAL A 248 0.44 14.40 30.00
N GLY A 249 1.31 13.42 29.71
CA GLY A 249 1.66 12.30 30.59
C GLY A 249 0.51 11.44 31.15
N SER A 250 -0.02 10.48 30.39
CA SER A 250 -0.45 9.15 30.87
C SER A 250 -1.34 8.39 29.87
N ALA A 251 -2.11 9.08 29.01
CA ALA A 251 -3.14 8.43 28.20
C ALA A 251 -2.64 7.66 26.97
N LEU A 252 -1.42 7.88 26.49
CA LEU A 252 -0.88 7.14 25.33
C LEU A 252 -0.40 5.72 25.71
N SER A 253 -0.05 5.47 26.98
CA SER A 253 0.38 4.14 27.44
C SER A 253 -0.76 3.11 27.45
N SER A 254 -2.01 3.55 27.63
CA SER A 254 -3.19 2.67 27.69
C SER A 254 -3.70 2.22 26.32
N MET A 255 -3.46 2.98 25.24
CA MET A 255 -3.81 2.55 23.88
C MET A 255 -2.91 1.40 23.37
N ALA A 256 -1.69 1.27 23.90
CA ALA A 256 -0.76 0.20 23.55
C ALA A 256 -1.15 -1.20 24.10
N HIS A 257 -2.20 -1.31 24.93
CA HIS A 257 -2.56 -2.53 25.66
C HIS A 257 -3.94 -3.12 25.32
N ALA A 258 -4.75 -2.48 24.45
CA ALA A 258 -6.10 -2.94 24.15
C ALA A 258 -6.19 -4.15 23.17
N GLY A 259 -5.07 -4.78 22.82
CA GLY A 259 -5.00 -5.83 21.78
C GLY A 259 -4.50 -7.20 22.22
N ASP A 260 -4.23 -7.43 23.51
CA ASP A 260 -3.47 -8.60 23.93
C ASP A 260 -4.36 -9.79 24.35
N ARG A 261 -4.64 -10.69 23.41
CA ARG A 261 -5.06 -12.07 23.72
C ARG A 261 -3.83 -12.99 23.63
N ARG A 262 -3.40 -13.41 24.83
CA ARG A 262 -2.36 -14.38 25.19
C ARG A 262 -1.89 -15.34 24.08
N THR A 263 -0.58 -15.35 23.87
CA THR A 263 0.17 -16.47 23.25
C THR A 263 1.31 -16.87 24.21
N PRO A 264 1.64 -18.16 24.40
CA PRO A 264 2.57 -18.59 25.45
C PRO A 264 4.05 -18.44 25.04
N SER A 265 4.86 -18.15 26.05
CA SER A 265 6.32 -17.97 26.00
C SER A 265 7.08 -19.16 25.42
N ARG A 266 8.12 -18.88 24.65
CA ARG A 266 9.14 -19.85 24.23
C ARG A 266 10.55 -19.29 24.48
N GLU A 267 11.41 -20.17 24.98
CA GLU A 267 12.80 -19.94 25.41
C GLU A 267 13.76 -19.42 24.32
N PRO A 268 14.90 -18.83 24.72
CA PRO A 268 15.82 -18.12 23.83
C PRO A 268 16.85 -19.05 23.14
N ALA A 269 17.29 -18.63 21.96
CA ALA A 269 18.39 -19.23 21.19
C ALA A 269 19.69 -18.39 21.30
N PRO A 270 20.87 -18.98 21.04
CA PRO A 270 22.20 -18.49 21.48
C PRO A 270 22.88 -17.51 20.49
N PRO A 271 24.08 -16.95 20.80
CA PRO A 271 24.50 -15.64 20.30
C PRO A 271 25.20 -15.60 18.93
N SER A 272 25.34 -14.36 18.51
CA SER A 272 25.63 -13.72 17.22
C SER A 272 26.96 -14.02 16.52
N ARG A 273 26.92 -13.89 15.18
CA ARG A 273 28.08 -13.82 14.27
C ARG A 273 28.61 -12.37 14.13
N PRO A 274 29.89 -12.19 13.75
CA PRO A 274 30.56 -10.90 13.76
C PRO A 274 30.17 -9.99 12.58
N GLU A 275 30.25 -8.69 12.86
CA GLU A 275 29.93 -7.55 11.99
C GLU A 275 30.84 -7.47 10.75
N VAL A 276 30.23 -7.13 9.62
CA VAL A 276 30.93 -6.78 8.36
C VAL A 276 30.80 -5.26 8.16
N PRO A 277 31.87 -4.53 7.79
CA PRO A 277 31.84 -3.07 7.65
C PRO A 277 30.86 -2.59 6.59
N ALA A 278 30.17 -1.48 6.89
CA ALA A 278 29.16 -0.85 6.05
C ALA A 278 29.75 -0.30 4.73
N ALA A 279 29.55 -1.03 3.63
CA ALA A 279 29.74 -0.50 2.29
C ALA A 279 28.52 0.35 1.89
N VAL A 280 28.77 1.54 1.33
CA VAL A 280 27.75 2.42 0.74
C VAL A 280 26.96 1.66 -0.32
N ARG A 281 25.77 1.18 0.06
CA ARG A 281 24.94 0.34 -0.80
C ARG A 281 24.13 1.23 -1.73
N ARG A 282 24.64 1.46 -2.94
CA ARG A 282 23.85 2.08 -4.02
C ARG A 282 22.58 1.26 -4.20
N LEU A 283 21.43 1.93 -4.13
CA LEU A 283 20.15 1.30 -4.48
C LEU A 283 20.24 0.85 -5.93
N PRO A 284 19.86 -0.40 -6.25
CA PRO A 284 19.76 -0.80 -7.64
C PRO A 284 18.79 0.15 -8.36
N PRO A 285 19.07 0.56 -9.62
CA PRO A 285 18.16 1.41 -10.37
C PRO A 285 16.77 0.79 -10.40
N ALA A 286 15.72 1.61 -10.45
CA ALA A 286 14.32 1.15 -10.43
C ALA A 286 14.01 0.10 -11.52
N ASP A 287 14.79 0.10 -12.61
CA ASP A 287 14.69 -0.81 -13.74
C ASP A 287 15.47 -2.13 -13.56
N ALA A 288 16.23 -2.32 -12.47
CA ALA A 288 16.94 -3.57 -12.16
C ALA A 288 16.07 -4.65 -11.50
N LEU A 289 14.74 -4.49 -11.55
CA LEU A 289 13.83 -5.61 -11.34
C LEU A 289 13.75 -6.42 -12.63
N THR A 290 14.44 -7.56 -12.60
CA THR A 290 14.31 -8.71 -13.50
C THR A 290 14.76 -8.51 -14.95
N THR A 291 16.04 -8.78 -15.23
CA THR A 291 16.30 -9.67 -16.36
C THR A 291 15.61 -11.00 -16.05
N PRO A 292 14.75 -11.54 -16.93
CA PRO A 292 14.21 -12.87 -16.72
C PRO A 292 15.40 -13.83 -16.79
N SER A 293 15.89 -14.30 -15.65
CA SER A 293 16.66 -15.53 -15.66
C SER A 293 15.71 -16.56 -16.26
N GLN A 294 16.05 -17.09 -17.43
CA GLN A 294 15.37 -18.18 -18.12
C GLN A 294 15.43 -19.47 -17.30
N ARG A 295 14.93 -19.45 -16.07
CA ARG A 295 14.48 -20.66 -15.39
C ARG A 295 13.09 -20.90 -15.92
N ARG A 296 12.93 -21.98 -16.70
CA ARG A 296 11.63 -22.56 -17.03
C ARG A 296 10.80 -22.60 -15.74
N GLN A 297 9.87 -21.68 -15.58
CA GLN A 297 8.84 -21.84 -14.56
C GLN A 297 7.86 -22.84 -15.16
N SER A 298 8.11 -24.13 -14.92
CA SER A 298 7.07 -25.13 -15.07
C SER A 298 5.89 -24.64 -14.25
N GLN A 299 4.74 -24.44 -14.91
CA GLN A 299 3.46 -24.27 -14.22
C GLN A 299 3.41 -25.27 -13.07
N VAL A 300 3.02 -24.83 -11.87
CA VAL A 300 3.01 -25.73 -10.71
C VAL A 300 2.01 -26.85 -10.97
N GLU A 301 2.39 -28.10 -10.72
CA GLU A 301 1.56 -29.30 -10.91
C GLU A 301 0.09 -29.15 -10.44
N PRO A 302 -0.22 -28.49 -9.31
CA PRO A 302 -1.61 -28.29 -8.90
C PRO A 302 -2.46 -27.50 -9.91
N LEU A 303 -1.88 -26.50 -10.58
CA LEU A 303 -2.57 -25.75 -11.63
C LEU A 303 -2.85 -26.65 -12.83
N ARG A 304 -1.86 -27.41 -13.29
CA ARG A 304 -2.02 -28.33 -14.42
C ARG A 304 -3.08 -29.39 -14.14
N ALA A 305 -3.08 -29.95 -12.93
CA ALA A 305 -4.06 -30.94 -12.52
C ALA A 305 -5.49 -30.37 -12.53
N VAL A 306 -5.69 -29.14 -12.05
CA VAL A 306 -6.99 -28.44 -12.10
C VAL A 306 -7.42 -28.14 -13.54
N LEU A 307 -6.51 -27.65 -14.38
CA LEU A 307 -6.81 -27.36 -15.78
C LEU A 307 -7.16 -28.62 -16.57
N SER A 308 -6.40 -29.70 -16.36
CA SER A 308 -6.67 -31.00 -16.97
C SER A 308 -8.03 -31.55 -16.52
N LEU A 309 -8.33 -31.49 -15.20
CA LEU A 309 -9.60 -31.95 -14.65
C LEU A 309 -10.81 -31.28 -15.30
N LEU A 310 -10.73 -29.98 -15.56
CA LEU A 310 -11.84 -29.19 -16.10
C LEU A 310 -11.81 -29.03 -17.62
N GLY A 311 -10.81 -29.59 -18.31
CA GLY A 311 -10.62 -29.37 -19.76
C GLY A 311 -10.36 -27.90 -20.12
N LEU A 312 -9.65 -27.16 -19.26
CA LEU A 312 -9.37 -25.74 -19.43
C LEU A 312 -7.93 -25.51 -19.92
N ALA A 313 -7.74 -24.40 -20.63
CA ALA A 313 -6.43 -23.91 -21.07
C ALA A 313 -6.11 -22.54 -20.47
N LEU A 314 -4.82 -22.24 -20.30
CA LEU A 314 -4.38 -20.88 -19.97
C LEU A 314 -4.67 -19.94 -21.13
N GLU A 315 -4.96 -18.67 -20.82
CA GLU A 315 -5.05 -17.62 -21.83
C GLU A 315 -3.68 -17.38 -22.49
N ASP A 316 -2.62 -17.42 -21.67
CA ASP A 316 -1.22 -17.35 -22.10
C ASP A 316 -0.45 -18.54 -21.46
N PRO A 317 -0.15 -19.60 -22.24
CA PRO A 317 0.59 -20.77 -21.76
C PRO A 317 2.01 -20.47 -21.29
N ASP A 318 2.62 -19.41 -21.82
CA ASP A 318 4.01 -19.02 -21.58
C ASP A 318 4.14 -18.01 -20.42
N ALA A 319 3.01 -17.47 -19.95
CA ALA A 319 2.99 -16.58 -18.79
C ALA A 319 3.55 -17.25 -17.53
N ALA A 320 4.41 -16.51 -16.83
CA ALA A 320 4.97 -16.92 -15.55
C ALA A 320 3.86 -17.17 -14.50
N TYR A 321 3.97 -18.26 -13.73
CA TYR A 321 3.02 -18.57 -12.68
C TYR A 321 3.11 -17.51 -11.56
N PRO A 322 2.03 -16.77 -11.26
CA PRO A 322 2.10 -15.61 -10.37
C PRO A 322 2.21 -15.96 -8.88
N GLY A 323 2.16 -17.25 -8.53
CA GLY A 323 2.16 -17.73 -7.14
C GLY A 323 0.76 -18.03 -6.59
N ARG A 324 0.71 -18.63 -5.39
CA ARG A 324 -0.57 -18.97 -4.73
C ARG A 324 -1.35 -17.71 -4.34
N GLY A 325 -2.67 -17.80 -4.34
CA GLY A 325 -3.59 -16.71 -4.00
C GLY A 325 -3.65 -15.59 -5.05
N LYS A 326 -3.06 -15.80 -6.23
CA LYS A 326 -3.13 -14.86 -7.36
C LYS A 326 -4.08 -15.38 -8.43
N VAL A 327 -4.67 -14.44 -9.17
CA VAL A 327 -5.55 -14.72 -10.31
C VAL A 327 -4.71 -15.23 -11.46
N ILE A 328 -5.13 -16.34 -12.07
CA ILE A 328 -4.57 -16.86 -13.32
C ILE A 328 -5.68 -16.81 -14.35
N ARG A 329 -5.40 -16.21 -15.51
CA ARG A 329 -6.39 -16.07 -16.58
C ARG A 329 -6.39 -17.29 -17.48
N LEU A 330 -7.58 -17.71 -17.86
CA LEU A 330 -7.83 -18.89 -18.67
C LEU A 330 -8.49 -18.48 -19.99
N ALA A 331 -8.35 -19.32 -21.00
CA ALA A 331 -9.02 -19.12 -22.28
C ALA A 331 -10.54 -18.97 -22.09
N GLY A 332 -11.17 -18.11 -22.90
CA GLY A 332 -12.60 -17.80 -22.82
C GLY A 332 -13.01 -16.94 -21.62
N GLY A 333 -12.10 -16.15 -21.06
CA GLY A 333 -12.41 -15.15 -20.02
C GLY A 333 -12.58 -15.71 -18.60
N ARG A 334 -12.27 -17.00 -18.39
CA ARG A 334 -12.35 -17.68 -17.10
C ARG A 334 -11.14 -17.33 -16.22
N ARG A 335 -11.23 -17.63 -14.93
CA ARG A 335 -10.14 -17.36 -13.97
C ARG A 335 -9.98 -18.52 -13.00
N VAL A 336 -8.76 -18.78 -12.55
CA VAL A 336 -8.49 -19.73 -11.45
C VAL A 336 -7.60 -19.10 -10.40
N TYR A 337 -7.87 -19.45 -9.14
CA TYR A 337 -7.10 -19.07 -7.96
C TYR A 337 -6.62 -20.34 -7.28
N ILE A 338 -5.29 -20.54 -7.20
CA ILE A 338 -4.72 -21.71 -6.52
C ILE A 338 -4.29 -21.33 -5.09
N ASN A 339 -4.87 -21.99 -4.08
CA ASN A 339 -4.53 -21.83 -2.66
C ASN A 339 -3.79 -23.06 -2.11
N ALA A 340 -3.54 -23.08 -0.79
CA ALA A 340 -2.81 -24.18 -0.12
C ALA A 340 -3.50 -25.55 -0.29
N GLY A 341 -4.82 -25.60 -0.14
CA GLY A 341 -5.60 -26.85 -0.16
C GLY A 341 -6.88 -26.78 -1.00
N HIS A 342 -7.03 -25.78 -1.86
CA HIS A 342 -8.12 -25.72 -2.83
C HIS A 342 -7.76 -24.83 -4.02
N ALA A 343 -8.50 -24.99 -5.11
CA ALA A 343 -8.56 -24.08 -6.23
C ALA A 343 -9.98 -23.53 -6.37
N ASP A 344 -10.12 -22.22 -6.57
CA ASP A 344 -11.39 -21.59 -6.90
C ASP A 344 -11.37 -21.22 -8.40
N VAL A 345 -12.30 -21.77 -9.19
CA VAL A 345 -12.42 -21.52 -10.63
C VAL A 345 -13.66 -20.68 -10.90
N LYS A 346 -13.49 -19.54 -11.58
CA LYS A 346 -14.58 -18.66 -12.01
C LYS A 346 -14.89 -18.88 -13.49
N ALA A 347 -16.14 -19.22 -13.79
CA ALA A 347 -16.64 -19.46 -15.14
C ALA A 347 -18.14 -19.06 -15.26
N PRO A 348 -18.73 -19.08 -16.46
CA PRO A 348 -20.17 -18.93 -16.63
C PRO A 348 -20.96 -19.93 -15.77
N ALA A 349 -22.10 -19.51 -15.22
CA ALA A 349 -22.88 -20.30 -14.27
C ALA A 349 -23.27 -21.70 -14.80
N HIS A 350 -23.54 -21.83 -16.10
CA HIS A 350 -23.90 -23.12 -16.70
C HIS A 350 -22.74 -24.13 -16.71
N GLU A 351 -21.49 -23.67 -16.85
CA GLU A 351 -20.30 -24.52 -16.77
C GLU A 351 -20.02 -24.95 -15.34
N ILE A 352 -20.14 -24.00 -14.39
CA ILE A 352 -20.01 -24.29 -12.96
C ILE A 352 -21.03 -25.34 -12.53
N ALA A 353 -22.29 -25.18 -12.93
CA ALA A 353 -23.35 -26.15 -12.64
C ALA A 353 -23.07 -27.53 -13.26
N ALA A 354 -22.52 -27.59 -14.48
CA ALA A 354 -22.14 -28.84 -15.12
C ALA A 354 -21.02 -29.56 -14.35
N TRP A 355 -19.94 -28.85 -14.02
CA TRP A 355 -18.81 -29.44 -13.27
C TRP A 355 -19.18 -29.86 -11.84
N ASP A 356 -20.08 -29.13 -11.19
CA ASP A 356 -20.63 -29.47 -9.89
C ASP A 356 -21.47 -30.74 -9.96
N ALA A 357 -22.36 -30.86 -10.96
CA ALA A 357 -23.15 -32.06 -11.21
C ALA A 357 -22.29 -33.29 -11.54
N GLU A 358 -21.11 -33.10 -12.14
CA GLU A 358 -20.13 -34.16 -12.41
C GLU A 358 -19.27 -34.53 -11.17
N GLY A 359 -19.40 -33.80 -10.06
CA GLY A 359 -18.63 -34.03 -8.84
C GLY A 359 -17.14 -33.68 -8.99
N LEU A 360 -16.82 -32.71 -9.85
CA LEU A 360 -15.43 -32.23 -10.04
C LEU A 360 -15.01 -31.22 -8.98
N GLY A 361 -15.97 -30.62 -8.27
CA GLY A 361 -15.80 -29.66 -7.18
C GLY A 361 -17.15 -29.36 -6.53
N ASN A 362 -17.22 -28.30 -5.73
CA ASN A 362 -18.47 -27.81 -5.16
C ASN A 362 -18.73 -26.36 -5.58
N THR A 363 -19.94 -26.06 -6.03
CA THR A 363 -20.38 -24.66 -6.21
C THR A 363 -20.29 -23.92 -4.87
N ARG A 364 -19.71 -22.72 -4.88
CA ARG A 364 -19.62 -21.91 -3.66
C ARG A 364 -21.01 -21.42 -3.23
N PRO A 365 -21.38 -21.54 -1.93
CA PRO A 365 -22.69 -21.11 -1.44
C PRO A 365 -22.91 -19.60 -1.57
N ASP A 366 -21.83 -18.82 -1.60
CA ASP A 366 -21.85 -17.36 -1.75
C ASP A 366 -21.74 -16.89 -3.21
N SER A 367 -21.54 -17.79 -4.18
CA SER A 367 -21.47 -17.41 -5.59
C SER A 367 -21.60 -18.60 -6.55
N ALA A 368 -22.68 -18.62 -7.33
CA ALA A 368 -22.89 -19.58 -8.42
C ALA A 368 -21.91 -19.44 -9.60
N LEU A 369 -20.99 -18.47 -9.53
CA LEU A 369 -19.95 -18.25 -10.55
C LEU A 369 -18.62 -18.90 -10.20
N TYR A 370 -18.53 -19.60 -9.06
CA TYR A 370 -17.30 -20.23 -8.60
C TYR A 370 -17.49 -21.70 -8.24
N LEU A 371 -16.58 -22.54 -8.77
CA LEU A 371 -16.41 -23.93 -8.39
C LEU A 371 -15.17 -24.02 -7.50
N ARG A 372 -15.32 -24.61 -6.31
CA ARG A 372 -14.21 -24.94 -5.42
C ARG A 372 -13.79 -26.39 -5.59
N ILE A 373 -12.54 -26.61 -5.97
CA ILE A 373 -11.91 -27.92 -6.08
C ILE A 373 -10.96 -28.08 -4.90
N MET A 374 -11.17 -29.09 -4.07
CA MET A 374 -10.26 -29.38 -2.96
C MET A 374 -8.98 -30.00 -3.50
N LEU A 375 -7.83 -29.60 -2.95
CA LEU A 375 -6.53 -30.14 -3.31
C LEU A 375 -5.94 -30.88 -2.10
N ASP A 376 -5.26 -31.99 -2.35
CA ASP A 376 -4.50 -32.68 -1.31
C ASP A 376 -3.15 -32.00 -1.02
N SER A 377 -2.34 -32.60 -0.14
CA SER A 377 -1.02 -32.10 0.21
C SER A 377 -0.03 -32.07 -0.97
N GLU A 378 -0.27 -32.90 -1.99
CA GLU A 378 0.53 -32.95 -3.23
C GLU A 378 -0.02 -31.97 -4.28
N GLY A 379 -1.24 -31.44 -4.04
CA GLY A 379 -1.94 -30.52 -4.91
C GLY A 379 -2.81 -31.20 -5.98
N THR A 380 -3.08 -32.49 -5.81
CA THR A 380 -3.98 -33.24 -6.67
C THR A 380 -5.44 -32.93 -6.32
N PRO A 381 -6.32 -32.67 -7.31
CA PRO A 381 -7.74 -32.51 -7.08
C PRO A 381 -8.38 -33.73 -6.40
N ARG A 382 -9.17 -33.47 -5.36
CA ARG A 382 -10.03 -34.45 -4.70
C ARG A 382 -11.47 -34.22 -5.09
N ARG A 383 -12.16 -35.30 -5.46
CA ARG A 383 -13.62 -35.27 -5.62
C ARG A 383 -14.26 -34.99 -4.25
N PRO A 384 -15.35 -34.20 -4.20
CA PRO A 384 -16.17 -34.08 -3.01
C PRO A 384 -16.61 -35.48 -2.56
N SER A 385 -16.51 -35.73 -1.26
CA SER A 385 -16.99 -36.96 -0.61
C SER A 385 -18.49 -36.94 -0.42
#